data_AF-A0A2D9C358-F1
#
_entry.id   AF-A0A2D9C358-F1
#
_cell.length_a   1.000
_cell.length_b   1.000
_cell.length_c   1.000
_cell.angle_alpha   90.00
_cell.angle_beta   90.00
_cell.angle_gamma   90.00
#
_symmetry.space_group_name_H-M   'P 1'
#
loop_
_entity.id
_entity.type
_entity.pdbx_description
1 polymer ?
#
loop_
_entity_poly.entity_id
_entity_poly.type
_entity_poly.pdbx_seq_one_letter_code
_entity_poly.pdbx_strand_id
1 'polypeptide(L)'
;MNQQWLIDHVLDTGSSIPRSPDDDRSYLTLAEAERIVEGALEHLGAHGDETEYTYMRGHRTRLVHALTMIPKADDEHTTLLDIGCYGYMGFWAKQHLGYEHVTGIEWHPEDDSATIERTLGVGDEQVSFESLNFDITRTDWPVEGRFDTVLFFEVLEHINEDPMGVMERINACMKPDATLVMSVPNAISYKSLREFLVGMPPWTYWFYEPDLSHEPRHCFEYTPVVFRSLLTASGMSIGAMRTIFAYSTIDAEQDTLAIAESLGFAARDMGETMIAQCTKATEGVPLRYPDVLYSPEGYYRNIYPRLQEILQQRFEHHRSQQAVAERGAQIETKPAPSDAPAPEAPQHEAQLQIRELLQTCEAQFQRQEQLEAELQTVQQEHGLALEDRDQHRSWAGDLQAKCQDLESQVQQLLFQSDCRLQQEQELREQLQQTQEQTQQAQRDQQETRAWADRLSQENAELRAQVNELLFACDCYLQQINDPQRCVRVIRERRFRWALDRSKAMARKTPVVRSALRPVYRSAKRIIKRRM
;
A
#
# COMPACT_ATOMS: atom_id res chain seq x y z
N MET A 1 -6.79 -5.33 26.02
CA MET A 1 -5.88 -6.38 25.52
C MET A 1 -4.44 -5.96 25.85
N ASN A 2 -3.52 -6.87 26.17
CA ASN A 2 -2.10 -6.54 26.37
C ASN A 2 -1.20 -7.41 25.48
N GLN A 3 0.08 -7.05 25.35
CA GLN A 3 1.05 -7.67 24.44
C GLN A 3 1.24 -9.16 24.72
N GLN A 4 1.43 -9.52 25.99
CA GLN A 4 1.65 -10.90 26.42
C GLN A 4 0.44 -11.78 26.13
N TRP A 5 -0.75 -11.30 26.48
CA TRP A 5 -1.99 -11.99 26.20
C TRP A 5 -2.19 -12.20 24.70
N LEU A 6 -1.89 -11.19 23.86
CA LEU A 6 -2.07 -11.30 22.42
C LEU A 6 -1.23 -12.43 21.85
N ILE A 7 0.08 -12.46 22.17
CA ILE A 7 0.97 -13.48 21.61
C ILE A 7 0.63 -14.87 22.15
N ASP A 8 0.31 -15.00 23.44
CA ASP A 8 -0.09 -16.29 24.03
C ASP A 8 -1.37 -16.80 23.35
N HIS A 9 -2.38 -15.94 23.22
CA HIS A 9 -3.63 -16.29 22.55
C HIS A 9 -3.41 -16.72 21.09
N VAL A 10 -2.61 -15.97 20.32
CA VAL A 10 -2.33 -16.25 18.89
C VAL A 10 -1.56 -17.55 18.69
N LEU A 11 -0.66 -17.89 19.61
CA LEU A 11 0.12 -19.13 19.54
C LEU A 11 -0.73 -20.34 19.99
N ASP A 12 -1.53 -20.18 21.04
CA ASP A 12 -2.34 -21.27 21.61
C ASP A 12 -3.53 -21.66 20.71
N THR A 13 -4.14 -20.69 20.02
CA THR A 13 -5.32 -20.92 19.16
C THR A 13 -4.99 -21.24 17.71
N GLY A 14 -3.72 -21.11 17.30
CA GLY A 14 -3.33 -21.20 15.89
C GLY A 14 -3.72 -22.51 15.22
N SER A 15 -3.61 -23.65 15.93
CA SER A 15 -3.94 -24.96 15.38
C SER A 15 -5.44 -25.30 15.38
N SER A 16 -6.25 -24.54 16.13
CA SER A 16 -7.70 -24.78 16.28
C SER A 16 -8.57 -23.98 15.31
N ILE A 17 -8.00 -23.01 14.59
CA ILE A 17 -8.76 -22.19 13.64
C ILE A 17 -9.17 -23.05 12.43
N PRO A 18 -10.48 -23.12 12.09
CA PRO A 18 -10.95 -23.81 10.90
C PRO A 18 -10.34 -23.24 9.60
N ARG A 19 -10.22 -24.07 8.57
CA ARG A 19 -9.71 -23.62 7.24
C ARG A 19 -10.78 -23.06 6.31
N SER A 20 -12.03 -23.26 6.66
CA SER A 20 -13.20 -22.75 5.94
C SER A 20 -14.18 -22.24 6.99
N PRO A 21 -15.00 -21.22 6.66
CA PRO A 21 -16.05 -20.76 7.56
C PRO A 21 -16.93 -21.93 8.00
N ASP A 22 -17.18 -22.01 9.31
CA ASP A 22 -18.03 -23.01 9.95
C ASP A 22 -19.04 -22.27 10.84
N ASP A 23 -19.92 -21.52 10.16
CA ASP A 23 -21.00 -20.77 10.77
C ASP A 23 -22.30 -20.97 9.97
N ASP A 24 -23.41 -20.42 10.46
CA ASP A 24 -24.75 -20.66 9.91
C ASP A 24 -25.01 -19.97 8.56
N ARG A 25 -24.04 -19.24 7.99
CA ARG A 25 -24.21 -18.49 6.73
C ARG A 25 -23.94 -19.36 5.51
N SER A 26 -24.46 -18.91 4.37
CA SER A 26 -24.23 -19.60 3.09
C SER A 26 -22.96 -19.10 2.43
N TYR A 27 -22.13 -20.04 1.97
CA TYR A 27 -20.91 -19.79 1.20
C TYR A 27 -20.99 -20.48 -0.17
N LEU A 28 -20.14 -20.07 -1.10
CA LEU A 28 -19.90 -20.84 -2.32
C LEU A 28 -19.06 -22.08 -2.02
N THR A 29 -19.39 -23.20 -2.65
CA THR A 29 -18.49 -24.34 -2.73
C THR A 29 -17.29 -24.02 -3.63
N LEU A 30 -16.19 -24.77 -3.47
CA LEU A 30 -15.01 -24.61 -4.31
C LEU A 30 -15.34 -24.78 -5.81
N ALA A 31 -16.21 -25.75 -6.15
CA ALA A 31 -16.62 -26.01 -7.53
C ALA A 31 -17.55 -24.93 -8.10
N GLU A 32 -18.33 -24.24 -7.28
CA GLU A 32 -19.09 -23.07 -7.71
C GLU A 32 -18.17 -21.88 -7.97
N ALA A 33 -17.27 -21.58 -7.04
CA ALA A 33 -16.29 -20.51 -7.19
C ALA A 33 -15.36 -20.76 -8.41
N GLU A 34 -14.91 -22.00 -8.63
CA GLU A 34 -14.10 -22.36 -9.80
C GLU A 34 -14.85 -22.09 -11.11
N ARG A 35 -16.14 -22.48 -11.21
CA ARG A 35 -16.94 -22.20 -12.41
C ARG A 35 -17.09 -20.70 -12.68
N ILE A 36 -17.26 -19.89 -11.64
CA ILE A 36 -17.37 -18.43 -11.76
C ILE A 36 -16.07 -17.84 -12.32
N VAL A 37 -14.93 -18.21 -11.72
CA VAL A 37 -13.62 -17.70 -12.13
C VAL A 37 -13.25 -18.19 -13.53
N GLU A 38 -13.51 -19.46 -13.87
CA GLU A 38 -13.30 -19.97 -15.23
C GLU A 38 -14.16 -19.24 -16.26
N GLY A 39 -15.44 -18.98 -15.96
CA GLY A 39 -16.31 -18.25 -16.88
C GLY A 39 -15.77 -16.84 -17.18
N ALA A 40 -15.25 -16.15 -16.16
CA ALA A 40 -14.60 -14.86 -16.33
C ALA A 40 -13.30 -14.96 -17.16
N LEU A 41 -12.46 -15.97 -16.90
CA LEU A 41 -11.23 -16.21 -17.66
C LEU A 41 -11.49 -16.56 -19.13
N GLU A 42 -12.50 -17.38 -19.40
CA GLU A 42 -12.93 -17.71 -20.76
C GLU A 42 -13.41 -16.46 -21.51
N HIS A 43 -14.21 -15.62 -20.85
CA HIS A 43 -14.67 -14.36 -21.42
C HIS A 43 -13.51 -13.42 -21.73
N LEU A 44 -12.60 -13.21 -20.77
CA LEU A 44 -11.42 -12.35 -20.93
C LEU A 44 -10.44 -12.87 -21.98
N GLY A 45 -10.22 -14.18 -22.04
CA GLY A 45 -9.38 -14.77 -23.08
C GLY A 45 -9.93 -14.55 -24.49
N ALA A 46 -11.26 -14.36 -24.62
CA ALA A 46 -11.91 -14.12 -25.91
C ALA A 46 -12.13 -12.62 -26.23
N HIS A 47 -12.30 -11.76 -25.22
CA HIS A 47 -12.75 -10.37 -25.41
C HIS A 47 -11.99 -9.31 -24.58
N GLY A 48 -11.20 -9.72 -23.58
CA GLY A 48 -10.53 -8.85 -22.63
C GLY A 48 -9.15 -8.36 -23.07
N ASP A 49 -8.54 -7.51 -22.24
CA ASP A 49 -7.14 -7.09 -22.41
C ASP A 49 -6.17 -8.20 -22.01
N GLU A 50 -5.01 -8.28 -22.70
CA GLU A 50 -4.00 -9.32 -22.45
C GLU A 50 -3.40 -9.23 -21.03
N THR A 51 -3.26 -8.01 -20.51
CA THR A 51 -2.71 -7.76 -19.17
C THR A 51 -3.68 -8.26 -18.11
N GLU A 52 -4.95 -7.87 -18.23
CA GLU A 52 -6.03 -8.26 -17.33
C GLU A 52 -6.24 -9.78 -17.33
N TYR A 53 -6.27 -10.41 -18.51
CA TYR A 53 -6.35 -11.85 -18.64
C TYR A 53 -5.14 -12.55 -17.98
N THR A 54 -3.93 -12.05 -18.22
CA THR A 54 -2.70 -12.63 -17.66
C THR A 54 -2.70 -12.55 -16.13
N TYR A 55 -3.10 -11.39 -15.58
CA TYR A 55 -3.23 -11.17 -14.15
C TYR A 55 -4.26 -12.15 -13.54
N MET A 56 -5.49 -12.16 -14.06
CA MET A 56 -6.54 -13.05 -13.54
C MET A 56 -6.16 -14.52 -13.66
N ARG A 57 -5.55 -14.93 -14.77
CA ARG A 57 -5.10 -16.31 -14.96
C ARG A 57 -4.02 -16.68 -13.96
N GLY A 58 -3.07 -15.78 -13.71
CA GLY A 58 -2.02 -15.97 -12.71
C GLY A 58 -2.57 -16.15 -11.30
N HIS A 59 -3.65 -15.44 -10.97
CA HIS A 59 -4.27 -15.47 -9.64
C HIS A 59 -5.52 -16.35 -9.53
N ARG A 60 -5.81 -17.18 -10.55
CA ARG A 60 -6.99 -18.06 -10.64
C ARG A 60 -7.29 -18.79 -9.34
N THR A 61 -6.32 -19.55 -8.82
CA THR A 61 -6.48 -20.34 -7.58
C THR A 61 -6.78 -19.44 -6.38
N ARG A 62 -6.08 -18.30 -6.26
CA ARG A 62 -6.29 -17.31 -5.20
C ARG A 62 -7.72 -16.77 -5.21
N LEU A 63 -8.21 -16.37 -6.38
CA LEU A 63 -9.55 -15.81 -6.56
C LEU A 63 -10.65 -16.83 -6.21
N VAL A 64 -10.51 -18.08 -6.69
CA VAL A 64 -11.44 -19.18 -6.36
C VAL A 64 -11.50 -19.39 -4.85
N HIS A 65 -10.35 -19.49 -4.19
CA HIS A 65 -10.31 -19.68 -2.75
C HIS A 65 -10.83 -18.46 -1.97
N ALA A 66 -10.57 -17.23 -2.42
CA ALA A 66 -11.08 -16.02 -1.77
C ALA A 66 -12.62 -15.98 -1.82
N LEU A 67 -13.24 -16.27 -2.97
CA LEU A 67 -14.70 -16.30 -3.13
C LEU A 67 -15.41 -17.25 -2.16
N THR A 68 -14.82 -18.42 -1.86
CA THR A 68 -15.42 -19.37 -0.91
C THR A 68 -15.39 -18.90 0.56
N MET A 69 -14.68 -17.81 0.86
CA MET A 69 -14.59 -17.24 2.21
C MET A 69 -15.58 -16.10 2.42
N ILE A 70 -16.22 -15.61 1.35
CA ILE A 70 -17.18 -14.50 1.39
C ILE A 70 -18.58 -15.08 1.61
N PRO A 71 -19.31 -14.66 2.65
CA PRO A 71 -20.69 -15.09 2.85
C PRO A 71 -21.57 -14.51 1.74
N LYS A 72 -22.59 -15.25 1.32
CA LYS A 72 -23.68 -14.68 0.51
C LYS A 72 -24.42 -13.62 1.33
N ALA A 73 -24.97 -12.62 0.65
CA ALA A 73 -25.81 -11.61 1.26
C ALA A 73 -27.03 -12.27 1.92
N ASP A 74 -27.40 -11.80 3.11
CA ASP A 74 -28.59 -12.28 3.81
C ASP A 74 -29.87 -11.77 3.13
N ASP A 75 -29.82 -10.55 2.60
CA ASP A 75 -30.89 -9.90 1.85
C ASP A 75 -30.35 -8.79 0.91
N GLU A 76 -31.25 -8.17 0.15
CA GLU A 76 -30.94 -7.10 -0.82
C GLU A 76 -30.37 -5.81 -0.17
N HIS A 77 -30.46 -5.66 1.16
CA HIS A 77 -29.94 -4.51 1.89
C HIS A 77 -28.53 -4.74 2.45
N THR A 78 -28.00 -5.96 2.31
CA THR A 78 -26.65 -6.29 2.77
C THR A 78 -25.61 -5.53 1.94
N THR A 79 -24.74 -4.77 2.61
CA THR A 79 -23.75 -3.89 1.96
C THR A 79 -22.34 -4.46 2.03
N LEU A 80 -21.59 -4.30 0.93
CA LEU A 80 -20.20 -4.75 0.80
C LEU A 80 -19.25 -3.60 0.41
N LEU A 81 -18.10 -3.56 1.09
CA LEU A 81 -16.98 -2.67 0.75
C LEU A 81 -15.80 -3.49 0.23
N ASP A 82 -15.28 -3.17 -0.95
CA ASP A 82 -14.10 -3.81 -1.55
C ASP A 82 -12.90 -2.85 -1.55
N ILE A 83 -11.89 -3.10 -0.71
CA ILE A 83 -10.73 -2.21 -0.53
C ILE A 83 -9.56 -2.73 -1.35
N GLY A 84 -9.03 -1.91 -2.26
CA GLY A 84 -8.12 -2.35 -3.31
C GLY A 84 -8.87 -2.89 -4.53
N CYS A 85 -9.99 -2.25 -4.87
CA CYS A 85 -10.95 -2.76 -5.83
C CYS A 85 -10.42 -2.71 -7.26
N TYR A 86 -9.99 -3.86 -7.80
CA TYR A 86 -9.75 -4.06 -9.24
C TYR A 86 -11.04 -4.38 -10.02
N GLY A 87 -12.15 -4.62 -9.31
CA GLY A 87 -13.49 -4.71 -9.91
C GLY A 87 -14.15 -6.07 -9.82
N TYR A 88 -13.43 -7.15 -10.11
CA TYR A 88 -14.01 -8.50 -10.25
C TYR A 88 -14.66 -9.05 -8.98
N MET A 89 -14.07 -8.79 -7.80
CA MET A 89 -14.66 -9.23 -6.54
C MET A 89 -16.00 -8.53 -6.30
N GLY A 90 -16.09 -7.23 -6.55
CA GLY A 90 -17.35 -6.49 -6.56
C GLY A 90 -18.35 -7.04 -7.59
N PHE A 91 -17.92 -7.31 -8.82
CA PHE A 91 -18.76 -7.92 -9.86
C PHE A 91 -19.36 -9.26 -9.41
N TRP A 92 -18.53 -10.19 -8.94
CA TRP A 92 -18.97 -11.51 -8.47
C TRP A 92 -19.81 -11.43 -7.21
N ALA A 93 -19.55 -10.45 -6.33
CA ALA A 93 -20.39 -10.21 -5.17
C ALA A 93 -21.83 -9.86 -5.58
N LYS A 94 -22.03 -9.00 -6.59
CA LYS A 94 -23.38 -8.69 -7.10
C LYS A 94 -24.00 -9.90 -7.81
N GLN A 95 -23.29 -10.47 -8.79
CA GLN A 95 -23.89 -11.48 -9.68
C GLN A 95 -24.10 -12.85 -9.03
N HIS A 96 -23.26 -13.24 -8.06
CA HIS A 96 -23.24 -14.62 -7.56
C HIS A 96 -23.40 -14.74 -6.05
N LEU A 97 -23.18 -13.65 -5.30
CA LEU A 97 -23.31 -13.65 -3.84
C LEU A 97 -24.52 -12.84 -3.33
N GLY A 98 -25.25 -12.13 -4.20
CA GLY A 98 -26.49 -11.43 -3.88
C GLY A 98 -26.33 -10.03 -3.27
N TYR A 99 -25.14 -9.43 -3.35
CA TYR A 99 -24.90 -8.08 -2.84
C TYR A 99 -25.38 -7.03 -3.85
N GLU A 100 -26.54 -6.42 -3.61
CA GLU A 100 -27.04 -5.32 -4.46
C GLU A 100 -26.28 -4.00 -4.24
N HIS A 101 -25.69 -3.84 -3.06
CA HIS A 101 -24.97 -2.64 -2.64
C HIS A 101 -23.48 -2.92 -2.43
N VAL A 102 -22.68 -2.62 -3.45
CA VAL A 102 -21.22 -2.76 -3.45
C VAL A 102 -20.60 -1.38 -3.62
N THR A 103 -19.60 -1.08 -2.79
CA THR A 103 -18.74 0.11 -2.91
C THR A 103 -17.28 -0.34 -2.98
N GLY A 104 -16.52 0.18 -3.92
CA GLY A 104 -15.08 -0.02 -4.02
C GLY A 104 -14.29 1.09 -3.32
N ILE A 105 -13.04 0.80 -2.98
CA ILE A 105 -12.01 1.80 -2.70
C ILE A 105 -10.80 1.45 -3.56
N GLU A 106 -10.27 2.44 -4.24
CA GLU A 106 -9.06 2.34 -5.04
C GLU A 106 -8.30 3.67 -5.01
N TRP A 107 -7.10 3.69 -5.58
CA TRP A 107 -6.28 4.89 -5.60
C TRP A 107 -5.63 5.08 -6.97
N HIS A 108 -6.06 6.13 -7.67
CA HIS A 108 -5.53 6.62 -8.93
C HIS A 108 -5.12 8.07 -8.71
N PRO A 109 -3.87 8.35 -8.25
CA PRO A 109 -3.43 9.70 -7.90
C PRO A 109 -3.40 10.67 -9.09
N GLU A 110 -3.41 10.14 -10.31
CA GLU A 110 -3.55 10.88 -11.57
C GLU A 110 -4.99 11.25 -11.94
N ASP A 111 -6.00 10.72 -11.24
CA ASP A 111 -7.41 11.07 -11.40
C ASP A 111 -7.89 11.89 -10.19
N ASP A 112 -8.24 13.16 -10.42
CA ASP A 112 -8.75 14.08 -9.38
C ASP A 112 -10.20 13.77 -8.96
N SER A 113 -10.88 12.83 -9.62
CA SER A 113 -12.25 12.43 -9.29
C SER A 113 -12.28 11.73 -7.93
N ALA A 114 -13.11 12.21 -7.00
CA ALA A 114 -13.30 11.57 -5.68
C ALA A 114 -13.95 10.18 -5.76
N THR A 115 -14.66 9.93 -6.86
CA THR A 115 -15.42 8.72 -7.14
C THR A 115 -15.18 8.31 -8.60
N ILE A 116 -15.00 7.01 -8.83
CA ILE A 116 -14.87 6.36 -10.13
C ILE A 116 -16.06 5.39 -10.29
N GLU A 117 -16.77 5.47 -11.41
CA GLU A 117 -17.80 4.49 -11.75
C GLU A 117 -17.14 3.26 -12.41
N ARG A 118 -17.14 2.13 -11.70
CA ARG A 118 -16.61 0.87 -12.22
C ARG A 118 -17.72 0.12 -12.92
N THR A 119 -17.51 -0.21 -14.19
CA THR A 119 -18.43 -1.03 -14.99
C THR A 119 -17.67 -2.23 -15.54
N LEU A 120 -18.11 -3.42 -15.17
CA LEU A 120 -17.54 -4.69 -15.63
C LEU A 120 -18.61 -5.52 -16.30
N GLY A 121 -18.23 -6.22 -17.37
CA GLY A 121 -19.09 -7.17 -18.06
C GLY A 121 -18.37 -8.50 -18.21
N VAL A 122 -19.08 -9.60 -17.93
CA VAL A 122 -18.63 -10.96 -18.20
C VAL A 122 -19.74 -11.69 -18.92
N GLY A 123 -19.53 -11.96 -20.21
CA GLY A 123 -20.57 -12.52 -21.08
C GLY A 123 -21.73 -11.54 -21.30
N ASP A 124 -22.96 -11.98 -21.02
CA ASP A 124 -24.17 -11.15 -21.12
C ASP A 124 -24.48 -10.38 -19.83
N GLU A 125 -23.71 -10.61 -18.76
CA GLU A 125 -23.86 -9.96 -17.47
C GLU A 125 -23.04 -8.68 -17.42
N GLN A 126 -23.65 -7.58 -16.97
CA GLN A 126 -22.98 -6.30 -16.77
C GLN A 126 -23.37 -5.71 -15.43
N VAL A 127 -22.37 -5.24 -14.69
CA VAL A 127 -22.53 -4.61 -13.39
C VAL A 127 -21.80 -3.29 -13.37
N SER A 128 -22.43 -2.30 -12.74
CA SER A 128 -21.80 -1.05 -12.36
C SER A 128 -21.89 -0.84 -10.85
N PHE A 129 -20.84 -0.26 -10.27
CA PHE A 129 -20.83 0.18 -8.89
C PHE A 129 -19.84 1.34 -8.68
N GLU A 130 -20.02 2.03 -7.56
CA GLU A 130 -19.22 3.17 -7.18
C GLU A 130 -17.90 2.72 -6.53
N SER A 131 -16.79 3.36 -6.89
CA SER A 131 -15.50 3.17 -6.25
C SER A 131 -14.94 4.51 -5.78
N LEU A 132 -14.58 4.62 -4.51
CA LEU A 132 -14.02 5.84 -3.92
C LEU A 132 -12.53 5.91 -4.22
N ASN A 133 -12.06 7.03 -4.76
CA ASN A 133 -10.67 7.21 -5.16
C ASN A 133 -9.89 7.99 -4.08
N PHE A 134 -9.18 7.27 -3.21
CA PHE A 134 -8.31 7.88 -2.22
C PHE A 134 -7.25 6.91 -1.68
N ASP A 135 -6.14 7.49 -1.23
CA ASP A 135 -5.09 6.76 -0.52
C ASP A 135 -5.57 6.30 0.86
N ILE A 136 -5.68 4.98 1.05
CA ILE A 136 -6.17 4.35 2.28
C ILE A 136 -5.26 4.55 3.51
N THR A 137 -4.02 5.02 3.32
CA THR A 137 -3.12 5.35 4.44
C THR A 137 -3.54 6.62 5.17
N ARG A 138 -4.40 7.46 4.58
CA ARG A 138 -4.91 8.69 5.21
C ARG A 138 -5.80 8.38 6.42
N THR A 139 -5.91 9.35 7.31
CA THR A 139 -6.72 9.22 8.54
C THR A 139 -8.19 9.59 8.36
N ASP A 140 -8.52 10.34 7.31
CA ASP A 140 -9.85 10.89 7.00
C ASP A 140 -10.50 10.19 5.81
N TRP A 141 -10.86 8.91 5.99
CA TRP A 141 -11.53 8.14 4.94
C TRP A 141 -12.90 8.77 4.59
N PRO A 142 -13.13 9.17 3.33
CA PRO A 142 -14.41 9.74 2.87
C PRO A 142 -15.46 8.64 2.63
N VAL A 143 -15.61 7.72 3.59
CA VAL A 143 -16.52 6.57 3.49
C VAL A 143 -17.80 6.88 4.27
N GLU A 144 -18.94 6.86 3.58
CA GLU A 144 -20.23 7.05 4.21
C GLU A 144 -20.83 5.73 4.71
N GLY A 145 -21.26 5.70 5.98
CA GLY A 145 -21.97 4.56 6.54
C GLY A 145 -21.07 3.42 7.05
N ARG A 146 -21.69 2.25 7.24
CA ARG A 146 -21.01 1.03 7.72
C ARG A 146 -21.47 -0.18 6.89
N PHE A 147 -20.60 -1.16 6.71
CA PHE A 147 -20.77 -2.31 5.83
C PHE A 147 -20.96 -3.63 6.58
N ASP A 148 -21.76 -4.54 6.03
CA ASP A 148 -21.94 -5.91 6.55
C ASP A 148 -20.76 -6.81 6.19
N THR A 149 -20.15 -6.59 5.02
CA THR A 149 -18.98 -7.32 4.56
C THR A 149 -17.91 -6.34 4.05
N VAL A 150 -16.65 -6.57 4.42
CA VAL A 150 -15.49 -5.83 3.93
C VAL A 150 -14.51 -6.82 3.32
N LEU A 151 -14.03 -6.54 2.12
CA LEU A 151 -12.99 -7.28 1.41
C LEU A 151 -11.71 -6.45 1.42
N PHE A 152 -10.57 -7.10 1.67
CA PHE A 152 -9.27 -6.44 1.67
C PHE A 152 -8.19 -7.42 1.24
N PHE A 153 -8.02 -7.61 -0.08
CA PHE A 153 -7.19 -8.67 -0.63
C PHE A 153 -5.91 -8.13 -1.24
N GLU A 154 -4.75 -8.57 -0.75
CA GLU A 154 -3.44 -8.29 -1.37
C GLU A 154 -3.15 -6.78 -1.47
N VAL A 155 -3.46 -6.06 -0.40
CA VAL A 155 -3.20 -4.61 -0.28
C VAL A 155 -2.31 -4.30 0.92
N LEU A 156 -2.47 -5.03 2.03
CA LEU A 156 -1.86 -4.70 3.31
C LEU A 156 -0.32 -4.78 3.29
N GLU A 157 0.25 -5.65 2.47
CA GLU A 157 1.68 -5.83 2.24
C GLU A 157 2.34 -4.62 1.59
N HIS A 158 1.56 -3.75 0.94
CA HIS A 158 2.04 -2.52 0.31
C HIS A 158 2.01 -1.31 1.27
N ILE A 159 1.42 -1.46 2.47
CA ILE A 159 1.38 -0.39 3.46
C ILE A 159 2.74 -0.29 4.14
N ASN A 160 3.43 0.81 3.89
CA ASN A 160 4.79 1.08 4.37
C ASN A 160 4.83 1.82 5.73
N GLU A 161 3.77 2.52 6.11
CA GLU A 161 3.74 3.37 7.30
C GLU A 161 3.02 2.72 8.49
N ASP A 162 1.70 2.52 8.39
CA ASP A 162 0.88 2.15 9.55
C ASP A 162 -0.27 1.17 9.22
N PRO A 163 0.03 -0.13 9.10
CA PRO A 163 -0.99 -1.14 8.78
C PRO A 163 -2.12 -1.19 9.82
N MET A 164 -1.83 -1.01 11.12
CA MET A 164 -2.90 -0.97 12.14
C MET A 164 -3.76 0.28 12.05
N GLY A 165 -3.25 1.39 11.50
CA GLY A 165 -4.04 2.56 11.18
C GLY A 165 -5.13 2.23 10.17
N VAL A 166 -4.76 1.58 9.06
CA VAL A 166 -5.69 1.09 8.05
C VAL A 166 -6.72 0.13 8.67
N MET A 167 -6.27 -0.85 9.48
CA MET A 167 -7.18 -1.77 10.16
C MET A 167 -8.17 -1.07 11.12
N GLU A 168 -7.76 0.03 11.75
CA GLU A 168 -8.61 0.85 12.60
C GLU A 168 -9.72 1.56 11.79
N ARG A 169 -9.43 1.93 10.53
CA ARG A 169 -10.40 2.55 9.60
C ARG A 169 -11.36 1.50 9.05
N ILE A 170 -10.84 0.33 8.69
CA ILE A 170 -11.65 -0.84 8.33
C ILE A 170 -12.62 -1.17 9.46
N ASN A 171 -12.14 -1.31 10.70
CA ASN A 171 -13.00 -1.56 11.85
C ASN A 171 -14.10 -0.49 11.98
N ALA A 172 -13.78 0.80 11.81
CA ALA A 172 -14.77 1.87 11.89
C ALA A 172 -15.85 1.77 10.79
N CYS A 173 -15.49 1.33 9.59
CA CYS A 173 -16.40 1.15 8.46
C CYS A 173 -17.24 -0.14 8.56
N MET A 174 -16.87 -1.10 9.40
CA MET A 174 -17.62 -2.35 9.56
C MET A 174 -18.78 -2.19 10.55
N LYS A 175 -19.99 -2.69 10.26
CA LYS A 175 -21.11 -2.81 11.23
C LYS A 175 -20.77 -3.77 12.39
N PRO A 176 -21.52 -3.77 13.51
CA PRO A 176 -21.40 -4.86 14.49
C PRO A 176 -21.62 -6.21 13.80
N ASP A 177 -20.86 -7.23 14.20
CA ASP A 177 -20.92 -8.59 13.63
C ASP A 177 -20.63 -8.70 12.11
N ALA A 178 -20.14 -7.62 11.50
CA ALA A 178 -19.74 -7.61 10.10
C ALA A 178 -18.55 -8.53 9.82
N THR A 179 -18.46 -9.00 8.57
CA THR A 179 -17.41 -9.89 8.09
C THR A 179 -16.27 -9.12 7.47
N LEU A 180 -15.04 -9.45 7.83
CA LEU A 180 -13.84 -9.08 7.08
C LEU A 180 -13.30 -10.33 6.39
N VAL A 181 -13.11 -10.27 5.07
CA VAL A 181 -12.36 -11.29 4.33
C VAL A 181 -11.13 -10.64 3.75
N MET A 182 -9.98 -11.20 4.06
CA MET A 182 -8.69 -10.58 3.79
C MET A 182 -7.65 -11.61 3.39
N SER A 183 -6.74 -11.22 2.49
CA SER A 183 -5.57 -12.03 2.14
C SER A 183 -4.29 -11.22 2.12
N VAL A 184 -3.20 -11.91 2.42
CA VAL A 184 -1.84 -11.40 2.35
C VAL A 184 -0.86 -12.53 1.96
N PRO A 185 0.31 -12.19 1.41
CA PRO A 185 1.38 -13.15 1.19
C PRO A 185 1.90 -13.78 2.50
N ASN A 186 2.36 -15.03 2.39
CA ASN A 186 2.97 -15.80 3.48
C ASN A 186 4.50 -15.86 3.34
N ALA A 187 5.22 -15.12 4.19
CA ALA A 187 6.68 -15.05 4.21
C ALA A 187 7.37 -16.37 4.64
N ILE A 188 6.62 -17.35 5.19
CA ILE A 188 7.16 -18.68 5.55
C ILE A 188 6.63 -19.79 4.64
N SER A 189 6.30 -19.46 3.40
CA SER A 189 5.78 -20.40 2.40
C SER A 189 6.85 -21.27 1.75
N TYR A 190 6.41 -22.26 0.96
CA TYR A 190 7.30 -23.10 0.14
C TYR A 190 8.15 -22.23 -0.79
N LYS A 191 7.57 -21.15 -1.33
CA LYS A 191 8.25 -20.22 -2.24
C LYS A 191 9.40 -19.52 -1.52
N SER A 192 9.13 -18.90 -0.36
CA SER A 192 10.17 -18.26 0.46
C SER A 192 11.25 -19.24 0.92
N LEU A 193 10.87 -20.47 1.27
CA LEU A 193 11.83 -21.52 1.63
C LEU A 193 12.72 -21.92 0.46
N ARG A 194 12.16 -22.04 -0.76
CA ARG A 194 12.96 -22.32 -1.97
C ARG A 194 14.00 -21.26 -2.23
N GLU A 195 13.60 -19.99 -2.18
CA GLU A 195 14.52 -18.87 -2.35
C GLU A 195 15.63 -18.91 -1.28
N PHE A 196 15.25 -19.15 -0.01
CA PHE A 196 16.21 -19.31 1.09
C PHE A 196 17.23 -20.43 0.83
N LEU A 197 16.77 -21.61 0.38
CA LEU A 197 17.63 -22.77 0.15
C LEU A 197 18.68 -22.55 -0.94
N VAL A 198 18.44 -21.63 -1.87
CA VAL A 198 19.40 -21.25 -2.93
C VAL A 198 20.15 -19.94 -2.64
N GLY A 199 19.96 -19.36 -1.45
CA GLY A 199 20.64 -18.13 -1.01
C GLY A 199 20.03 -16.83 -1.56
N MET A 200 18.82 -16.88 -2.10
CA MET A 200 18.06 -15.71 -2.52
C MET A 200 17.24 -15.12 -1.35
N PRO A 201 16.83 -13.84 -1.42
CA PRO A 201 15.96 -13.24 -0.40
C PRO A 201 14.69 -14.07 -0.20
N PRO A 202 14.32 -14.44 1.03
CA PRO A 202 13.19 -15.33 1.32
C PRO A 202 11.84 -14.61 1.29
N TRP A 203 11.59 -13.84 0.23
CA TRP A 203 10.39 -13.03 0.04
C TRP A 203 9.52 -13.69 -1.03
N THR A 204 8.21 -13.50 -0.99
CA THR A 204 7.32 -13.96 -2.06
C THR A 204 7.40 -13.03 -3.27
N TYR A 205 7.62 -11.73 -3.05
CA TYR A 205 7.83 -10.73 -4.10
C TYR A 205 8.64 -9.52 -3.58
N TRP A 206 9.79 -9.21 -4.18
CA TRP A 206 10.72 -8.17 -3.70
C TRP A 206 11.30 -7.27 -4.80
N PHE A 207 10.82 -7.41 -6.02
CA PHE A 207 11.38 -6.73 -7.18
C PHE A 207 11.14 -5.21 -7.09
N TYR A 208 12.12 -4.44 -7.59
CA TYR A 208 11.97 -3.01 -7.81
C TYR A 208 11.59 -2.81 -9.27
N GLU A 209 10.35 -2.42 -9.53
CA GLU A 209 9.89 -2.01 -10.87
C GLU A 209 10.19 -0.51 -11.03
N PRO A 210 10.83 -0.06 -12.13
CA PRO A 210 11.00 1.37 -12.41
C PRO A 210 9.66 2.09 -12.59
N ASP A 211 8.64 1.34 -12.97
CA ASP A 211 7.27 1.78 -13.14
C ASP A 211 6.38 1.17 -12.05
N LEU A 212 6.20 1.89 -10.94
CA LEU A 212 5.38 1.43 -9.81
C LEU A 212 3.87 1.50 -10.07
N SER A 213 3.43 1.87 -11.29
CA SER A 213 2.01 2.08 -11.60
C SER A 213 1.19 0.79 -11.64
N HIS A 214 1.83 -0.39 -11.79
CA HIS A 214 1.11 -1.64 -12.02
C HIS A 214 1.16 -2.65 -10.87
N GLU A 215 2.13 -2.58 -9.97
CA GLU A 215 2.11 -3.33 -8.69
C GLU A 215 3.16 -2.74 -7.73
N PRO A 216 2.79 -2.03 -6.66
CA PRO A 216 3.78 -1.52 -5.72
C PRO A 216 4.53 -2.67 -5.07
N ARG A 217 5.82 -2.51 -4.80
CA ARG A 217 6.60 -3.54 -4.10
C ARG A 217 5.97 -3.87 -2.74
N HIS A 218 6.02 -5.14 -2.32
CA HIS A 218 5.75 -5.51 -0.93
C HIS A 218 6.73 -4.80 0.01
N CYS A 219 6.22 -4.02 0.94
CA CYS A 219 6.99 -3.38 1.99
C CYS A 219 7.19 -4.31 3.18
N PHE A 220 6.19 -5.15 3.46
CA PHE A 220 6.22 -6.11 4.54
C PHE A 220 5.37 -7.34 4.20
N GLU A 221 5.97 -8.53 4.28
CA GLU A 221 5.24 -9.78 4.10
C GLU A 221 4.95 -10.44 5.45
N TYR A 222 3.73 -10.94 5.59
CA TYR A 222 3.23 -11.44 6.86
C TYR A 222 3.58 -12.92 7.04
N THR A 223 3.64 -13.35 8.30
CA THR A 223 3.59 -14.78 8.66
C THR A 223 2.26 -15.07 9.34
N PRO A 224 1.83 -16.33 9.48
CA PRO A 224 0.59 -16.67 10.17
C PRO A 224 0.52 -16.09 11.60
N VAL A 225 1.63 -16.03 12.32
CA VAL A 225 1.67 -15.44 13.68
C VAL A 225 1.44 -13.94 13.63
N VAL A 226 2.14 -13.22 12.75
CA VAL A 226 2.03 -11.76 12.64
C VAL A 226 0.64 -11.37 12.14
N PHE A 227 0.14 -12.06 11.11
CA PHE A 227 -1.17 -11.79 10.53
C PHE A 227 -2.32 -12.02 11.53
N ARG A 228 -2.31 -13.15 12.25
CA ARG A 228 -3.29 -13.39 13.32
C ARG A 228 -3.20 -12.37 14.45
N SER A 229 -1.99 -11.92 14.77
CA SER A 229 -1.79 -10.88 15.79
C SER A 229 -2.40 -9.55 15.35
N LEU A 230 -2.20 -9.14 14.09
CA LEU A 230 -2.81 -7.94 13.51
C LEU A 230 -4.35 -8.02 13.50
N LEU A 231 -4.91 -9.15 13.06
CA LEU A 231 -6.37 -9.36 13.05
C LEU A 231 -6.95 -9.30 14.47
N THR A 232 -6.37 -10.03 15.41
CA THR A 232 -6.83 -10.04 16.81
C THR A 232 -6.69 -8.67 17.46
N ALA A 233 -5.55 -8.00 17.26
CA ALA A 233 -5.28 -6.68 17.81
C ALA A 233 -6.20 -5.60 17.24
N SER A 234 -6.69 -5.77 16.00
CA SER A 234 -7.64 -4.87 15.32
C SER A 234 -9.11 -5.10 15.69
N GLY A 235 -9.38 -6.00 16.63
CA GLY A 235 -10.73 -6.25 17.12
C GLY A 235 -11.50 -7.28 16.29
N MET A 236 -10.78 -8.12 15.54
CA MET A 236 -11.37 -9.19 14.75
C MET A 236 -11.31 -10.53 15.49
N SER A 237 -12.38 -11.32 15.39
CA SER A 237 -12.39 -12.73 15.75
C SER A 237 -12.22 -13.56 14.49
N ILE A 238 -11.19 -14.41 14.45
CA ILE A 238 -10.86 -15.20 13.25
C ILE A 238 -11.75 -16.44 13.22
N GLY A 239 -12.71 -16.46 12.30
CA GLY A 239 -13.63 -17.59 12.11
C GLY A 239 -13.02 -18.69 11.25
N ALA A 240 -12.24 -18.31 10.24
CA ALA A 240 -11.50 -19.25 9.41
C ALA A 240 -10.21 -18.66 8.86
N MET A 241 -9.17 -19.48 8.71
CA MET A 241 -7.91 -19.08 8.10
C MET A 241 -7.25 -20.28 7.41
N ARG A 242 -6.70 -20.06 6.22
CA ARG A 242 -5.90 -21.08 5.51
C ARG A 242 -4.77 -20.45 4.72
N THR A 243 -3.74 -21.24 4.46
CA THR A 243 -2.75 -20.95 3.42
C THR A 243 -3.10 -21.73 2.16
N ILE A 244 -2.88 -21.16 0.98
CA ILE A 244 -3.14 -21.80 -0.31
C ILE A 244 -1.88 -21.80 -1.17
N PHE A 245 -1.75 -22.85 -1.99
CA PHE A 245 -0.74 -22.93 -3.04
C PHE A 245 -1.34 -22.29 -4.30
N ALA A 246 -1.17 -20.98 -4.45
CA ALA A 246 -1.86 -20.21 -5.50
C ALA A 246 -1.19 -20.38 -6.88
N TYR A 247 0.13 -20.51 -6.92
CA TYR A 247 0.98 -20.52 -8.11
C TYR A 247 1.69 -21.86 -8.33
N SER A 248 1.46 -22.86 -7.48
CA SER A 248 1.99 -24.22 -7.62
C SER A 248 1.01 -25.25 -7.03
N THR A 249 1.43 -26.51 -6.98
CA THR A 249 0.68 -27.60 -6.35
C THR A 249 1.54 -28.29 -5.29
N ILE A 250 0.91 -28.91 -4.30
CA ILE A 250 1.61 -29.69 -3.27
C ILE A 250 2.51 -30.76 -3.91
N ASP A 251 2.01 -31.44 -4.95
CA ASP A 251 2.76 -32.48 -5.64
C ASP A 251 3.99 -31.94 -6.39
N ALA A 252 3.91 -30.72 -6.94
CA ALA A 252 5.05 -30.10 -7.61
C ALA A 252 6.15 -29.65 -6.63
N GLU A 253 5.81 -29.45 -5.34
CA GLU A 253 6.71 -28.90 -4.34
C GLU A 253 7.19 -29.94 -3.30
N GLN A 254 7.01 -31.24 -3.59
CA GLN A 254 7.27 -32.34 -2.64
C GLN A 254 8.64 -32.28 -1.96
N ASP A 255 9.72 -31.98 -2.68
CA ASP A 255 11.07 -31.92 -2.10
C ASP A 255 11.21 -30.76 -1.10
N THR A 256 10.69 -29.58 -1.46
CA THR A 256 10.67 -28.40 -0.58
C THR A 256 9.84 -28.69 0.67
N LEU A 257 8.69 -29.34 0.49
CA LEU A 257 7.79 -29.69 1.59
C LEU A 257 8.39 -30.75 2.50
N ALA A 258 9.12 -31.73 1.98
CA ALA A 258 9.84 -32.71 2.79
C ALA A 258 10.90 -32.04 3.68
N ILE A 259 11.60 -31.02 3.15
CA ILE A 259 12.52 -30.20 3.96
C ILE A 259 11.73 -29.45 5.05
N ALA A 260 10.63 -28.79 4.69
CA ALA A 260 9.80 -28.06 5.64
C ALA A 260 9.26 -28.97 6.77
N GLU A 261 8.82 -30.18 6.43
CA GLU A 261 8.36 -31.20 7.38
C GLU A 261 9.48 -31.69 8.30
N SER A 262 10.70 -31.83 7.78
CA SER A 262 11.88 -32.13 8.60
C SER A 262 12.20 -31.02 9.61
N LEU A 263 11.75 -29.79 9.36
CA LEU A 263 11.86 -28.62 10.24
C LEU A 263 10.62 -28.41 11.12
N GLY A 264 9.63 -29.31 11.04
CA GLY A 264 8.41 -29.29 11.86
C GLY A 264 7.31 -28.38 11.33
N PHE A 265 7.33 -28.01 10.04
CA PHE A 265 6.21 -27.35 9.38
C PHE A 265 5.28 -28.38 8.74
N ALA A 266 3.97 -28.16 8.81
CA ALA A 266 3.02 -28.99 8.08
C ALA A 266 2.90 -28.47 6.64
N ALA A 267 2.96 -29.35 5.64
CA ALA A 267 2.89 -28.96 4.21
C ALA A 267 1.70 -28.04 3.89
N ARG A 268 0.55 -28.34 4.48
CA ARG A 268 -0.71 -27.58 4.38
C ARG A 268 -0.67 -26.13 4.89
N ASP A 269 0.37 -25.74 5.62
CA ASP A 269 0.58 -24.38 6.15
C ASP A 269 1.68 -23.62 5.38
N MET A 270 2.24 -24.25 4.33
CA MET A 270 3.33 -23.71 3.50
C MET A 270 2.83 -23.01 2.23
N GLY A 271 1.52 -22.79 2.09
CA GLY A 271 0.99 -22.00 0.98
C GLY A 271 1.46 -20.54 1.05
N GLU A 272 1.72 -19.94 -0.10
CA GLU A 272 2.25 -18.58 -0.28
C GLU A 272 1.22 -17.46 -0.16
N THR A 273 -0.07 -17.78 -0.18
CA THR A 273 -1.13 -16.81 0.13
C THR A 273 -1.89 -17.26 1.37
N MET A 274 -2.08 -16.37 2.33
CA MET A 274 -2.96 -16.56 3.48
C MET A 274 -4.29 -15.88 3.23
N ILE A 275 -5.39 -16.56 3.53
CA ILE A 275 -6.74 -15.98 3.48
C ILE A 275 -7.38 -16.18 4.85
N ALA A 276 -7.95 -15.11 5.41
CA ALA A 276 -8.70 -15.13 6.66
C ALA A 276 -10.11 -14.58 6.44
N GLN A 277 -11.09 -15.25 7.04
CA GLN A 277 -12.40 -14.70 7.32
C GLN A 277 -12.47 -14.40 8.82
N CYS A 278 -12.92 -13.18 9.13
CA CYS A 278 -13.10 -12.74 10.48
C CYS A 278 -14.47 -12.10 10.67
N THR A 279 -14.94 -12.08 11.91
CA THR A 279 -16.09 -11.29 12.36
C THR A 279 -15.61 -10.15 13.25
N LYS A 280 -16.20 -8.96 13.15
CA LYS A 280 -15.89 -7.85 14.04
C LYS A 280 -16.33 -8.18 15.46
N ALA A 281 -15.36 -8.33 16.37
CA ALA A 281 -15.59 -8.70 17.76
C ALA A 281 -15.69 -7.49 18.70
N THR A 282 -15.03 -6.38 18.36
CA THR A 282 -15.03 -5.16 19.18
C THR A 282 -15.20 -3.90 18.35
N GLU A 283 -15.88 -2.90 18.91
CA GLU A 283 -15.83 -1.54 18.40
C GLU A 283 -14.46 -0.91 18.70
N GLY A 284 -13.78 -0.44 17.64
CA GLY A 284 -12.42 0.07 17.73
C GLY A 284 -11.36 -1.03 17.83
N VAL A 285 -10.11 -0.60 17.98
CA VAL A 285 -8.91 -1.45 17.97
C VAL A 285 -8.43 -1.69 19.42
N PRO A 286 -8.56 -2.91 19.96
CA PRO A 286 -8.19 -3.22 21.35
C PRO A 286 -6.71 -3.01 21.68
N LEU A 287 -5.82 -3.11 20.69
CA LEU A 287 -4.39 -2.88 20.85
C LEU A 287 -3.81 -2.24 19.59
N ARG A 288 -3.64 -0.91 19.62
CA ARG A 288 -3.24 -0.13 18.43
C ARG A 288 -1.80 -0.38 17.95
N TYR A 289 -0.90 -0.70 18.87
CA TYR A 289 0.54 -0.87 18.61
C TYR A 289 1.02 -2.23 19.14
N PRO A 290 0.66 -3.36 18.49
CA PRO A 290 1.17 -4.66 18.90
C PRO A 290 2.69 -4.73 18.70
N ASP A 291 3.41 -5.27 19.69
CA ASP A 291 4.87 -5.28 19.69
C ASP A 291 5.46 -6.03 18.49
N VAL A 292 4.71 -6.99 17.95
CA VAL A 292 5.09 -7.80 16.79
C VAL A 292 5.28 -6.98 15.51
N LEU A 293 4.70 -5.77 15.46
CA LEU A 293 4.80 -4.85 14.33
C LEU A 293 5.50 -3.53 14.69
N TYR A 294 5.32 -3.02 15.92
CA TYR A 294 5.68 -1.64 16.26
C TYR A 294 6.81 -1.46 17.26
N SER A 295 7.31 -2.52 17.91
CA SER A 295 8.26 -2.37 19.01
C SER A 295 9.38 -3.40 18.96
N PRO A 296 10.59 -3.04 18.50
CA PRO A 296 11.75 -3.92 18.54
C PRO A 296 12.08 -4.40 19.96
N GLU A 297 12.04 -3.49 20.94
CA GLU A 297 12.27 -3.84 22.34
C GLU A 297 11.15 -4.72 22.90
N GLY A 298 9.90 -4.39 22.59
CA GLY A 298 8.73 -5.17 22.98
C GLY A 298 8.74 -6.58 22.38
N TYR A 299 9.20 -6.73 21.13
CA TYR A 299 9.37 -8.02 20.48
C TYR A 299 10.28 -8.94 21.29
N TYR A 300 11.50 -8.50 21.61
CA TYR A 300 12.43 -9.34 22.39
C TYR A 300 11.97 -9.58 23.83
N ARG A 301 11.20 -8.66 24.40
CA ARG A 301 10.70 -8.76 25.77
C ARG A 301 9.49 -9.68 25.90
N ASN A 302 8.50 -9.53 25.02
CA ASN A 302 7.16 -10.10 25.19
C ASN A 302 6.88 -11.25 24.19
N ILE A 303 7.50 -11.24 23.01
CA ILE A 303 7.18 -12.18 21.92
C ILE A 303 8.25 -13.26 21.78
N TYR A 304 9.52 -12.85 21.65
CA TYR A 304 10.64 -13.75 21.39
C TYR A 304 10.78 -14.90 22.40
N PRO A 305 10.54 -14.72 23.72
CA PRO A 305 10.59 -15.84 24.67
C PRO A 305 9.65 -17.00 24.30
N ARG A 306 8.44 -16.69 23.81
CA ARG A 306 7.45 -17.70 23.39
C ARG A 306 7.85 -18.35 22.06
N LEU A 307 8.43 -17.56 21.14
CA LEU A 307 8.98 -18.11 19.89
C LEU A 307 10.18 -19.02 20.12
N GLN A 308 10.99 -18.76 21.16
CA GLN A 308 12.13 -19.59 21.53
C GLN A 308 11.69 -21.00 21.96
N GLU A 309 10.56 -21.12 22.66
CA GLU A 309 9.97 -22.42 23.01
C GLU A 309 9.62 -23.22 21.75
N ILE A 310 8.97 -22.57 20.76
CA ILE A 310 8.63 -23.18 19.48
C ILE A 310 9.88 -23.59 18.70
N LEU A 311 10.90 -22.73 18.68
CA LEU A 311 12.17 -23.00 18.01
C LEU A 311 12.85 -24.24 18.60
N GLN A 312 12.89 -24.34 19.93
CA GLN A 312 13.47 -25.49 20.62
C GLN A 312 12.70 -26.78 20.28
N GLN A 313 11.37 -26.75 20.28
CA GLN A 313 10.53 -27.88 19.88
C GLN A 313 10.84 -28.33 18.44
N ARG A 314 11.03 -27.38 17.51
CA ARG A 314 11.40 -27.68 16.11
C ARG A 314 12.79 -28.30 15.99
N PHE A 315 13.77 -27.82 16.76
CA PHE A 315 15.09 -28.44 16.80
C PHE A 315 15.06 -29.86 17.34
N GLU A 316 14.24 -30.13 18.36
CA GLU A 316 14.04 -31.47 18.91
C GLU A 316 13.36 -32.39 17.89
N HIS A 317 12.32 -31.90 17.21
CA HIS A 317 11.67 -32.61 16.12
C HIS A 317 12.68 -33.00 15.03
N HIS A 318 13.46 -32.04 14.52
CA HIS A 318 14.45 -32.29 13.47
C HIS A 318 15.49 -33.34 13.89
N ARG A 319 16.07 -33.22 15.10
CA ARG A 319 17.04 -34.20 15.64
C ARG A 319 16.42 -35.60 15.76
N SER A 320 15.15 -35.68 16.16
CA SER A 320 14.46 -36.96 16.30
C SER A 320 14.28 -37.66 14.94
N GLN A 321 13.96 -36.91 13.88
CA GLN A 321 13.83 -37.43 12.52
C GLN A 321 15.16 -37.96 11.98
N GLN A 322 16.27 -37.23 12.22
CA GLN A 322 17.61 -37.70 11.82
C GLN A 322 18.01 -38.99 12.54
N ALA A 323 17.78 -39.09 13.85
CA ALA A 323 18.12 -40.30 14.61
C ALA A 323 17.32 -41.54 14.15
N VAL A 324 16.08 -41.37 13.69
CA VAL A 324 15.27 -42.45 13.09
C VAL A 324 15.87 -42.89 11.75
N ALA A 325 16.25 -41.94 10.90
CA ALA A 325 16.90 -42.23 9.61
C ALA A 325 18.22 -43.00 9.79
N GLU A 326 19.06 -42.61 10.75
CA GLU A 326 20.32 -43.28 11.06
C GLU A 326 20.12 -44.71 11.59
N ARG A 327 19.12 -44.94 12.46
CA ARG A 327 18.79 -46.29 12.95
C ARG A 327 18.24 -47.21 11.87
N GLY A 328 17.44 -46.68 10.94
CA GLY A 328 16.97 -47.43 9.78
C GLY A 328 18.11 -47.92 8.91
N ALA A 329 19.09 -47.05 8.64
CA ALA A 329 20.29 -47.39 7.86
C ALA A 329 21.19 -48.45 8.56
N GLN A 330 21.20 -48.51 9.90
CA GLN A 330 21.98 -49.50 10.65
C GLN A 330 21.35 -50.90 10.70
N ILE A 331 20.03 -51.03 10.52
CA ILE A 331 19.35 -52.34 10.58
C ILE A 331 19.54 -53.15 9.28
N GLU A 332 19.79 -52.49 8.14
CA GLU A 332 20.00 -53.17 6.84
C GLU A 332 21.38 -53.81 6.66
N THR A 333 22.31 -53.71 7.62
CA THR A 333 23.74 -54.09 7.42
C THR A 333 24.27 -55.24 8.28
N LYS A 334 23.44 -56.05 8.96
CA LYS A 334 23.95 -57.11 9.86
C LYS A 334 23.82 -58.54 9.28
N PRO A 335 24.92 -59.28 9.01
CA PRO A 335 24.87 -60.71 8.65
C PRO A 335 24.83 -61.63 9.88
N ALA A 336 24.20 -62.79 9.72
CA ALA A 336 23.98 -63.82 10.76
C ALA A 336 25.25 -64.67 11.03
N PRO A 337 25.50 -65.13 12.28
CA PRO A 337 26.61 -66.03 12.58
C PRO A 337 26.22 -67.52 12.47
N SER A 338 27.14 -68.33 11.93
CA SER A 338 27.04 -69.79 11.79
C SER A 338 27.75 -70.56 12.90
N ASP A 339 27.20 -71.73 13.22
CA ASP A 339 27.57 -72.68 14.27
C ASP A 339 28.98 -73.31 14.13
N ALA A 340 29.62 -73.59 15.28
CA ALA A 340 30.55 -74.71 15.43
C ALA A 340 30.59 -75.24 16.90
N PRO A 341 30.83 -76.55 17.13
CA PRO A 341 30.59 -77.24 18.41
C PRO A 341 31.83 -77.40 19.31
N ALA A 342 31.58 -77.83 20.56
CA ALA A 342 32.49 -77.99 21.71
C ALA A 342 33.06 -79.45 21.86
N PRO A 343 33.68 -79.85 23.00
CA PRO A 343 35.06 -79.55 23.45
C PRO A 343 35.86 -80.83 23.88
N GLU A 344 37.20 -80.76 24.02
CA GLU A 344 37.97 -81.77 24.81
C GLU A 344 39.14 -81.18 25.64
N ALA A 345 39.11 -81.53 26.94
CA ALA A 345 40.17 -81.71 27.95
C ALA A 345 40.81 -80.50 28.73
N PRO A 346 40.85 -80.56 30.09
CA PRO A 346 40.82 -79.37 30.97
C PRO A 346 42.21 -78.88 31.48
N GLN A 347 43.32 -79.36 30.92
CA GLN A 347 44.67 -78.95 31.37
C GLN A 347 45.49 -78.22 30.30
N HIS A 348 45.21 -78.46 29.01
CA HIS A 348 45.76 -77.68 27.91
C HIS A 348 45.02 -76.34 27.74
N GLU A 349 43.72 -76.34 28.03
CA GLU A 349 42.84 -75.18 27.97
C GLU A 349 43.25 -74.06 28.94
N ALA A 350 43.66 -74.38 30.17
CA ALA A 350 44.13 -73.38 31.12
C ALA A 350 45.45 -72.70 30.68
N GLN A 351 46.35 -73.44 30.03
CA GLN A 351 47.60 -72.87 29.49
C GLN A 351 47.35 -72.03 28.23
N LEU A 352 46.41 -72.45 27.38
CA LEU A 352 45.93 -71.67 26.23
C LEU A 352 45.23 -70.39 26.68
N GLN A 353 44.31 -70.46 27.65
CA GLN A 353 43.60 -69.31 28.20
C GLN A 353 44.55 -68.29 28.83
N ILE A 354 45.58 -68.75 29.56
CA ILE A 354 46.61 -67.85 30.10
C ILE A 354 47.41 -67.19 28.97
N ARG A 355 47.76 -67.93 27.91
CA ARG A 355 48.48 -67.40 26.76
C ARG A 355 47.62 -66.40 25.95
N GLU A 356 46.34 -66.70 25.77
CA GLU A 356 45.35 -65.81 25.13
C GLU A 356 45.11 -64.55 25.97
N LEU A 357 45.02 -64.68 27.30
CA LEU A 357 44.91 -63.54 28.21
C LEU A 357 46.15 -62.64 28.13
N LEU A 358 47.36 -63.23 28.11
CA LEU A 358 48.60 -62.47 27.95
C LEU A 358 48.66 -61.76 26.58
N GLN A 359 48.29 -62.43 25.49
CA GLN A 359 48.19 -61.80 24.17
C GLN A 359 47.14 -60.70 24.12
N THR A 360 46.00 -60.89 24.79
CA THR A 360 44.94 -59.88 24.89
C THR A 360 45.41 -58.68 25.70
N CYS A 361 46.10 -58.89 26.82
CA CYS A 361 46.69 -57.81 27.61
C CYS A 361 47.75 -57.06 26.80
N GLU A 362 48.62 -57.75 26.07
CA GLU A 362 49.64 -57.12 25.23
C GLU A 362 49.03 -56.30 24.09
N ALA A 363 47.98 -56.82 23.44
CA ALA A 363 47.20 -56.07 22.46
C ALA A 363 46.48 -54.86 23.07
N GLN A 364 45.99 -54.97 24.30
CA GLN A 364 45.38 -53.85 25.04
C GLN A 364 46.41 -52.78 25.40
N PHE A 365 47.63 -53.16 25.81
CA PHE A 365 48.72 -52.22 26.05
C PHE A 365 49.12 -51.49 24.78
N GLN A 366 49.30 -52.19 23.66
CA GLN A 366 49.59 -51.57 22.36
C GLN A 366 48.45 -50.63 21.92
N ARG A 367 47.19 -51.02 22.15
CA ARG A 367 46.05 -50.16 21.86
C ARG A 367 46.02 -48.92 22.74
N GLN A 368 46.40 -49.04 24.02
CA GLN A 368 46.50 -47.91 24.92
C GLN A 368 47.61 -46.94 24.48
N GLU A 369 48.80 -47.43 24.11
CA GLU A 369 49.87 -46.58 23.56
C GLU A 369 49.43 -45.86 22.27
N GLN A 370 48.70 -46.56 21.39
CA GLN A 370 48.15 -45.95 20.18
C GLN A 370 47.13 -44.85 20.51
N LEU A 371 46.23 -45.08 21.47
CA LEU A 371 45.25 -44.10 21.91
C LEU A 371 45.90 -42.89 22.58
N GLU A 372 46.99 -43.09 23.34
CA GLU A 372 47.77 -42.00 23.93
C GLU A 372 48.47 -41.15 22.86
N ALA A 373 48.98 -41.77 21.80
CA ALA A 373 49.53 -41.05 20.63
C ALA A 373 48.43 -40.28 19.86
N GLU A 374 47.27 -40.91 19.61
CA GLU A 374 46.11 -40.26 18.98
C GLU A 374 45.62 -39.07 19.83
N LEU A 375 45.58 -39.21 21.16
CA LEU A 375 45.21 -38.13 22.07
C LEU A 375 46.19 -36.95 22.01
N GLN A 376 47.49 -37.20 21.90
CA GLN A 376 48.48 -36.13 21.71
C GLN A 376 48.27 -35.38 20.40
N THR A 377 47.99 -36.09 19.30
CA THR A 377 47.65 -35.46 18.01
C THR A 377 46.41 -34.59 18.12
N VAL A 378 45.33 -35.12 18.72
CA VAL A 378 44.09 -34.35 18.92
C VAL A 378 44.30 -33.13 19.80
N GLN A 379 45.13 -33.22 20.85
CA GLN A 379 45.48 -32.07 21.69
C GLN A 379 46.26 -30.98 20.92
N GLN A 380 47.15 -31.39 20.02
CA GLN A 380 47.89 -30.47 19.16
C GLN A 380 46.98 -29.78 18.14
N GLU A 381 46.09 -30.54 17.49
CA GLU A 381 45.08 -30.00 16.57
C GLU A 381 44.11 -29.04 17.29
N HIS A 382 43.71 -29.37 18.53
CA HIS A 382 42.88 -28.50 19.35
C HIS A 382 43.58 -27.18 19.69
N GLY A 383 44.89 -27.21 19.97
CA GLY A 383 45.70 -26.01 20.18
C GLY A 383 45.70 -25.09 18.96
N LEU A 384 45.95 -25.66 17.77
CA LEU A 384 45.91 -24.91 16.50
C LEU A 384 44.51 -24.33 16.22
N ALA A 385 43.45 -25.10 16.49
CA ALA A 385 42.07 -24.62 16.32
C ALA A 385 41.71 -23.48 17.30
N LEU A 386 42.29 -23.46 18.50
CA LEU A 386 42.11 -22.35 19.45
C LEU A 386 42.81 -21.07 18.96
N GLU A 387 44.02 -21.18 18.42
CA GLU A 387 44.74 -20.06 17.83
C GLU A 387 43.98 -19.46 16.63
N ASP A 388 43.47 -20.32 15.74
CA ASP A 388 42.68 -19.92 14.58
C ASP A 388 41.36 -19.25 15.00
N ARG A 389 40.69 -19.78 16.04
CA ARG A 389 39.49 -19.18 16.62
C ARG A 389 39.76 -17.79 17.21
N ASP A 390 40.88 -17.61 17.90
CA ASP A 390 41.25 -16.32 18.47
C ASP A 390 41.60 -15.29 17.37
N GLN A 391 42.23 -15.74 16.27
CA GLN A 391 42.47 -14.92 15.09
C GLN A 391 41.15 -14.53 14.39
N HIS A 392 40.22 -15.45 14.22
CA HIS A 392 38.88 -15.18 13.69
C HIS A 392 38.09 -14.21 14.58
N ARG A 393 38.20 -14.33 15.91
CA ARG A 393 37.57 -13.40 16.85
C ARG A 393 38.15 -12.00 16.72
N SER A 394 39.47 -11.87 16.56
CA SER A 394 40.11 -10.58 16.30
C SER A 394 39.59 -9.96 14.99
N TRP A 395 39.53 -10.75 13.92
CA TRP A 395 39.03 -10.26 12.63
C TRP A 395 37.57 -9.85 12.67
N ALA A 396 36.72 -10.62 13.38
CA ALA A 396 35.32 -10.25 13.60
C ALA A 396 35.18 -8.93 14.35
N GLY A 397 36.03 -8.68 15.36
CA GLY A 397 36.08 -7.40 16.07
C GLY A 397 36.45 -6.23 15.16
N ASP A 398 37.46 -6.41 14.30
CA ASP A 398 37.86 -5.39 13.32
C ASP A 398 36.76 -5.12 12.27
N LEU A 399 36.06 -6.18 11.83
CA LEU A 399 34.94 -6.04 10.90
C LEU A 399 33.78 -5.28 11.55
N GLN A 400 33.46 -5.61 12.81
CA GLN A 400 32.40 -4.94 13.57
C GLN A 400 32.70 -3.46 13.77
N ALA A 401 33.95 -3.10 14.08
CA ALA A 401 34.37 -1.71 14.17
C ALA A 401 34.20 -0.95 12.84
N LYS A 402 34.54 -1.59 11.71
CA LYS A 402 34.31 -1.01 10.37
C LYS A 402 32.83 -0.87 10.04
N CYS A 403 31.99 -1.84 10.40
CA CYS A 403 30.55 -1.75 10.23
C CYS A 403 29.97 -0.57 11.01
N GLN A 404 30.38 -0.39 12.27
CA GLN A 404 29.95 0.75 13.09
C GLN A 404 30.38 2.10 12.51
N ASP A 405 31.60 2.19 11.97
CA ASP A 405 32.08 3.41 11.31
C ASP A 405 31.27 3.71 10.03
N LEU A 406 30.99 2.70 9.21
CA LEU A 406 30.15 2.84 8.02
C LEU A 406 28.71 3.22 8.37
N GLU A 407 28.14 2.63 9.40
CA GLU A 407 26.81 3.00 9.91
C GLU A 407 26.76 4.47 10.32
N SER A 408 27.79 4.96 11.03
CA SER A 408 27.88 6.38 11.40
C SER A 408 28.00 7.29 10.17
N GLN A 409 28.75 6.89 9.14
CA GLN A 409 28.87 7.65 7.89
C GLN A 409 27.55 7.69 7.12
N VAL A 410 26.83 6.56 7.04
CA VAL A 410 25.51 6.48 6.40
C VAL A 410 24.50 7.36 7.14
N GLN A 411 24.46 7.33 8.47
CA GLN A 411 23.59 8.20 9.25
C GLN A 411 23.88 9.69 9.02
N GLN A 412 25.17 10.06 8.91
CA GLN A 412 25.55 11.43 8.59
C GLN A 412 25.09 11.85 7.18
N LEU A 413 25.19 10.96 6.19
CA LEU A 413 24.72 11.22 4.83
C LEU A 413 23.20 11.34 4.75
N LEU A 414 22.46 10.48 5.46
CA LEU A 414 21.00 10.57 5.55
C LEU A 414 20.57 11.90 6.16
N PHE A 415 21.17 12.30 7.28
CA PHE A 415 20.89 13.60 7.90
C PHE A 415 21.16 14.78 6.94
N GLN A 416 22.27 14.74 6.18
CA GLN A 416 22.56 15.76 5.18
C GLN A 416 21.55 15.77 4.03
N SER A 417 21.04 14.60 3.63
CA SER A 417 20.00 14.47 2.60
C SER A 417 18.69 15.09 3.07
N ASP A 418 18.27 14.81 4.30
CA ASP A 418 17.04 15.34 4.89
C ASP A 418 17.09 16.88 4.98
N CYS A 419 18.23 17.44 5.43
CA CYS A 419 18.41 18.90 5.44
C CYS A 419 18.31 19.52 4.04
N ARG A 420 18.81 18.84 3.00
CA ARG A 420 18.73 19.33 1.62
C ARG A 420 17.31 19.27 1.07
N LEU A 421 16.57 18.20 1.36
CA LEU A 421 15.16 18.06 0.98
C LEU A 421 14.30 19.15 1.60
N GLN A 422 14.51 19.42 2.90
CA GLN A 422 13.80 20.51 3.58
C GLN A 422 14.11 21.88 2.95
N GLN A 423 15.38 22.14 2.64
CA GLN A 423 15.79 23.38 1.97
C GLN A 423 15.20 23.51 0.55
N GLU A 424 15.10 22.40 -0.19
CA GLU A 424 14.45 22.38 -1.50
C GLU A 424 12.95 22.68 -1.39
N GLN A 425 12.27 22.13 -0.38
CA GLN A 425 10.85 22.38 -0.13
C GLN A 425 10.59 23.86 0.19
N GLU A 426 11.40 24.47 1.06
CA GLU A 426 11.32 25.90 1.36
C GLU A 426 11.54 26.76 0.10
N LEU A 427 12.48 26.39 -0.77
CA LEU A 427 12.71 27.10 -2.03
C LEU A 427 11.55 26.93 -3.02
N ARG A 428 10.90 25.76 -3.07
CA ARG A 428 9.71 25.52 -3.90
C ARG A 428 8.53 26.38 -3.44
N GLU A 429 8.29 26.48 -2.14
CA GLU A 429 7.25 27.34 -1.57
C GLU A 429 7.51 28.83 -1.88
N GLN A 430 8.76 29.29 -1.73
CA GLN A 430 9.15 30.66 -2.10
C GLN A 430 8.96 30.94 -3.59
N LEU A 431 9.29 29.96 -4.46
CA LEU A 431 9.10 30.08 -5.89
C LEU A 431 7.62 30.18 -6.26
N GLN A 432 6.77 29.33 -5.67
CA GLN A 432 5.33 29.36 -5.88
C GLN A 432 4.73 30.71 -5.46
N GLN A 433 5.09 31.21 -4.28
CA GLN A 433 4.63 32.50 -3.80
C GLN A 433 5.06 33.65 -4.73
N THR A 434 6.28 33.59 -5.26
CA THR A 434 6.80 34.58 -6.21
C THR A 434 6.05 34.51 -7.55
N GLN A 435 5.70 33.30 -8.02
CA GLN A 435 4.92 33.10 -9.24
C GLN A 435 3.50 33.65 -9.11
N GLU A 436 2.83 33.40 -7.98
CA GLU A 436 1.51 33.95 -7.67
C GLU A 436 1.52 35.48 -7.64
N GLN A 437 2.51 36.08 -6.97
CA GLN A 437 2.70 37.54 -6.95
C GLN A 437 2.93 38.10 -8.35
N THR A 438 3.71 37.41 -9.19
CA THR A 438 3.97 37.82 -10.57
C THR A 438 2.70 37.75 -11.43
N GLN A 439 1.91 36.67 -11.30
CA GLN A 439 0.63 36.52 -12.01
C GLN A 439 -0.37 37.60 -11.59
N GLN A 440 -0.45 37.91 -10.29
CA GLN A 440 -1.31 38.98 -9.80
C GLN A 440 -0.88 40.34 -10.36
N ALA A 441 0.42 40.66 -10.33
CA ALA A 441 0.94 41.90 -10.90
C ALA A 441 0.67 42.02 -12.43
N GLN A 442 0.72 40.90 -13.16
CA GLN A 442 0.35 40.88 -14.58
C GLN A 442 -1.14 41.15 -14.80
N ARG A 443 -2.03 40.58 -13.98
CA ARG A 443 -3.48 40.85 -14.02
C ARG A 443 -3.76 42.32 -13.75
N ASP A 444 -3.19 42.88 -12.69
CA ASP A 444 -3.34 44.29 -12.33
C ASP A 444 -2.84 45.21 -13.45
N GLN A 445 -1.73 44.85 -14.11
CA GLN A 445 -1.21 45.59 -15.26
C GLN A 445 -2.17 45.54 -16.46
N GLN A 446 -2.75 44.39 -16.76
CA GLN A 446 -3.73 44.23 -17.85
C GLN A 446 -5.00 45.02 -17.58
N GLU A 447 -5.52 44.98 -16.35
CA GLU A 447 -6.70 45.77 -15.94
C GLU A 447 -6.42 47.28 -16.05
N THR A 448 -5.24 47.71 -15.60
CA THR A 448 -4.81 49.11 -15.69
C THR A 448 -4.74 49.57 -17.15
N ARG A 449 -4.19 48.74 -18.05
CA ARG A 449 -4.15 49.02 -19.49
C ARG A 449 -5.55 49.11 -20.09
N ALA A 450 -6.41 48.14 -19.81
CA ALA A 450 -7.79 48.13 -20.30
C ALA A 450 -8.59 49.36 -19.79
N TRP A 451 -8.34 49.79 -18.54
CA TRP A 451 -8.91 51.01 -18.01
C TRP A 451 -8.41 52.26 -18.73
N ALA A 452 -7.10 52.36 -18.99
CA ALA A 452 -6.52 53.47 -19.74
C ALA A 452 -7.06 53.57 -21.18
N ASP A 453 -7.24 52.43 -21.86
CA ASP A 453 -7.80 52.37 -23.21
C ASP A 453 -9.25 52.86 -23.24
N ARG A 454 -10.09 52.43 -22.27
CA ARG A 454 -11.47 52.93 -22.11
C ARG A 454 -11.51 54.45 -21.93
N LEU A 455 -10.66 54.99 -21.04
CA LEU A 455 -10.56 56.44 -20.84
C LEU A 455 -10.09 57.19 -22.09
N SER A 456 -9.19 56.61 -22.86
CA SER A 456 -8.72 57.20 -24.12
C SER A 456 -9.86 57.27 -25.14
N GLN A 457 -10.65 56.21 -25.26
CA GLN A 457 -11.82 56.17 -26.13
C GLN A 457 -12.89 57.19 -25.71
N GLU A 458 -13.24 57.25 -24.42
CA GLU A 458 -14.18 58.25 -23.89
C GLU A 458 -13.71 59.68 -24.18
N ASN A 459 -12.41 59.95 -24.02
CA ASN A 459 -11.83 61.26 -24.35
C ASN A 459 -11.92 61.59 -25.85
N ALA A 460 -11.69 60.60 -26.72
CA ALA A 460 -11.83 60.79 -28.16
C ALA A 460 -13.28 61.11 -28.55
N GLU A 461 -14.26 60.40 -27.98
CA GLU A 461 -15.69 60.66 -28.18
C GLU A 461 -16.09 62.04 -27.68
N LEU A 462 -15.64 62.44 -26.50
CA LEU A 462 -15.89 63.78 -25.96
C LEU A 462 -15.29 64.88 -26.86
N ARG A 463 -14.07 64.68 -27.37
CA ARG A 463 -13.44 65.62 -28.33
C ARG A 463 -14.25 65.73 -29.61
N ALA A 464 -14.74 64.61 -30.16
CA ALA A 464 -15.59 64.62 -31.34
C ALA A 464 -16.89 65.42 -31.10
N GLN A 465 -17.57 65.18 -29.97
CA GLN A 465 -18.79 65.93 -29.59
C GLN A 465 -18.53 67.43 -29.43
N VAL A 466 -17.39 67.81 -28.85
CA VAL A 466 -16.99 69.22 -28.73
C VAL A 466 -16.76 69.85 -30.11
N ASN A 467 -16.07 69.15 -31.02
CA ASN A 467 -15.82 69.64 -32.37
C ASN A 467 -17.13 69.81 -33.17
N GLU A 468 -18.08 68.88 -33.06
CA GLU A 468 -19.41 69.02 -33.68
C GLU A 468 -20.16 70.24 -33.14
N LEU A 469 -20.12 70.47 -31.83
CA LEU A 469 -20.73 71.65 -31.22
C LEU A 469 -20.08 72.95 -31.69
N LEU A 470 -18.76 72.99 -31.78
CA LEU A 470 -18.02 74.14 -32.30
C LEU A 470 -18.36 74.41 -33.76
N PHE A 471 -18.39 73.37 -34.60
CA PHE A 471 -18.79 73.48 -36.01
C PHE A 471 -20.23 74.00 -36.15
N ALA A 472 -21.16 73.44 -35.37
CA ALA A 472 -22.54 73.92 -35.35
C ALA A 472 -22.59 75.41 -34.94
N CYS A 473 -21.87 75.80 -33.88
CA CYS A 473 -21.77 77.19 -33.44
C CYS A 473 -21.21 78.12 -34.53
N ASP A 474 -20.17 77.72 -35.27
CA ASP A 474 -19.60 78.50 -36.36
C ASP A 474 -20.56 78.64 -37.54
N CYS A 475 -21.22 77.56 -37.98
CA CYS A 475 -22.26 77.63 -39.00
C CYS A 475 -23.41 78.56 -38.57
N TYR A 476 -23.80 78.53 -37.29
CA TYR A 476 -24.83 79.42 -36.76
C TYR A 476 -24.33 80.88 -36.68
N LEU A 477 -23.08 81.13 -36.29
CA LEU A 477 -22.50 82.49 -36.25
C LEU A 477 -22.40 83.11 -37.65
N GLN A 478 -22.06 82.32 -38.67
CA GLN A 478 -22.07 82.78 -40.07
C GLN A 478 -23.47 83.16 -40.56
N GLN A 479 -24.53 82.52 -40.05
CA GLN A 479 -25.92 82.86 -40.37
C GLN A 479 -26.45 84.11 -39.64
N ILE A 480 -25.76 84.60 -38.61
CA ILE A 480 -26.19 85.74 -37.77
C ILE A 480 -25.81 87.11 -38.37
N ASN A 481 -25.04 87.16 -39.46
CA ASN A 481 -24.74 88.40 -40.18
C ASN A 481 -25.93 88.98 -40.98
N ASP A 482 -27.11 88.34 -40.91
CA ASP A 482 -28.39 88.88 -41.40
C ASP A 482 -29.36 89.15 -40.21
N PRO A 483 -29.72 90.42 -39.93
CA PRO A 483 -30.54 90.80 -38.79
C PRO A 483 -31.94 90.17 -38.72
N GLN A 484 -32.57 89.86 -39.86
CA GLN A 484 -33.95 89.32 -39.90
C GLN A 484 -33.97 87.81 -39.65
N ARG A 485 -32.91 87.10 -40.04
CA ARG A 485 -32.78 85.64 -39.89
C ARG A 485 -32.48 85.23 -38.44
N CYS A 486 -31.78 86.09 -37.71
CA CYS A 486 -31.34 85.85 -36.33
C CYS A 486 -32.51 85.65 -35.32
N VAL A 487 -33.65 86.33 -35.50
CA VAL A 487 -34.84 86.18 -34.64
C VAL A 487 -35.55 84.84 -34.87
N ARG A 488 -35.48 84.31 -36.10
CA ARG A 488 -36.08 83.02 -36.48
C ARG A 488 -35.28 81.84 -35.89
N VAL A 489 -33.95 81.92 -35.94
CA VAL A 489 -33.03 80.89 -35.44
C VAL A 489 -33.12 80.70 -33.91
N ILE A 490 -33.28 81.77 -33.12
CA ILE A 490 -33.46 81.67 -31.65
C ILE A 490 -34.75 80.91 -31.26
N ARG A 491 -35.72 80.85 -32.17
CA ARG A 491 -36.98 80.10 -32.00
C ARG A 491 -36.91 78.66 -32.52
N GLU A 492 -35.86 78.27 -33.23
CA GLU A 492 -35.71 76.92 -33.75
C GLU A 492 -35.36 75.92 -32.64
N ARG A 493 -36.08 74.78 -32.62
CA ARG A 493 -35.98 73.73 -31.60
C ARG A 493 -34.56 73.14 -31.51
N ARG A 494 -33.84 73.09 -32.64
CA ARG A 494 -32.45 72.59 -32.72
C ARG A 494 -31.44 73.50 -32.00
N PHE A 495 -31.61 74.83 -32.07
CA PHE A 495 -30.72 75.77 -31.38
C PHE A 495 -30.89 75.66 -29.85
N ARG A 496 -32.14 75.60 -29.36
CA ARG A 496 -32.42 75.42 -27.94
C ARG A 496 -31.88 74.09 -27.42
N TRP A 497 -32.06 73.02 -28.19
CA TRP A 497 -31.52 71.70 -27.87
C TRP A 497 -29.99 71.70 -27.79
N ALA A 498 -29.29 72.29 -28.76
CA ALA A 498 -27.82 72.39 -28.74
C ALA A 498 -27.31 73.26 -27.58
N LEU A 499 -28.03 74.34 -27.26
CA LEU A 499 -27.72 75.22 -26.14
C LEU A 499 -27.94 74.53 -24.77
N ASP A 500 -28.98 73.72 -24.64
CA ASP A 500 -29.25 73.00 -23.39
C ASP A 500 -28.31 71.80 -23.19
N ARG A 501 -27.92 71.12 -24.28
CA ARG A 501 -26.93 70.04 -24.25
C ARG A 501 -25.53 70.57 -23.91
N SER A 502 -25.12 71.70 -24.48
CA SER A 502 -23.85 72.36 -24.14
C SER A 502 -23.83 72.89 -22.69
N LYS A 503 -24.96 73.36 -22.15
CA LYS A 503 -25.08 73.72 -20.72
C LYS A 503 -24.99 72.50 -19.81
N ALA A 504 -25.62 71.39 -20.18
CA ALA A 504 -25.54 70.14 -19.40
C ALA A 504 -24.10 69.62 -19.33
N MET A 505 -23.37 69.70 -20.43
CA MET A 505 -21.95 69.31 -20.50
C MET A 505 -21.06 70.27 -19.69
N ALA A 506 -21.27 71.59 -19.80
CA ALA A 506 -20.57 72.60 -19.00
C ALA A 506 -20.85 72.50 -17.49
N ARG A 507 -21.97 71.88 -17.07
CA ARG A 507 -22.22 71.62 -15.64
C ARG A 507 -21.31 70.52 -15.10
N LYS A 508 -21.00 69.51 -15.90
CA LYS A 508 -20.20 68.34 -15.50
C LYS A 508 -18.69 68.57 -15.66
N THR A 509 -18.27 69.46 -16.56
CA THR A 509 -16.84 69.63 -16.89
C THR A 509 -16.38 71.10 -16.74
N PRO A 510 -15.55 71.43 -15.72
CA PRO A 510 -15.11 72.81 -15.44
C PRO A 510 -14.40 73.51 -16.60
N VAL A 511 -13.62 72.77 -17.39
CA VAL A 511 -12.87 73.31 -18.54
C VAL A 511 -13.82 73.78 -19.65
N VAL A 512 -14.82 72.96 -19.99
CA VAL A 512 -15.86 73.28 -20.99
C VAL A 512 -16.69 74.49 -20.53
N ARG A 513 -16.95 74.61 -19.22
CA ARG A 513 -17.65 75.78 -18.64
C ARG A 513 -16.88 77.08 -18.86
N SER A 514 -15.57 77.07 -18.70
CA SER A 514 -14.71 78.24 -18.90
C SER A 514 -14.65 78.63 -20.38
N ALA A 515 -14.48 77.65 -21.28
CA ALA A 515 -14.41 77.86 -22.73
C ALA A 515 -15.70 78.45 -23.32
N LEU A 516 -16.88 77.99 -22.86
CA LEU A 516 -18.18 78.45 -23.39
C LEU A 516 -18.69 79.75 -22.74
N ARG A 517 -18.03 80.25 -21.69
CA ARG A 517 -18.44 81.46 -20.96
C ARG A 517 -18.57 82.73 -21.83
N PRO A 518 -17.70 83.00 -22.82
CA PRO A 518 -17.85 84.14 -23.72
C PRO A 518 -19.08 84.00 -24.63
N VAL A 519 -19.32 82.80 -25.18
CA VAL A 519 -20.46 82.48 -26.05
C VAL A 519 -21.79 82.70 -25.31
N TYR A 520 -21.91 82.21 -24.08
CA TYR A 520 -23.10 82.44 -23.25
C TYR A 520 -23.30 83.92 -22.90
N ARG A 521 -22.23 84.69 -22.66
CA ARG A 521 -22.32 86.14 -22.40
C ARG A 521 -22.75 86.92 -23.63
N SER A 522 -22.25 86.57 -24.81
CA SER A 522 -22.61 87.18 -26.09
C SER A 522 -24.06 86.87 -26.47
N ALA A 523 -24.49 85.61 -26.36
CA ALA A 523 -25.88 85.21 -26.58
C ALA A 523 -26.85 85.93 -25.63
N LYS A 524 -26.49 86.05 -24.34
CA LYS A 524 -27.30 86.77 -23.35
C LYS A 524 -27.40 88.27 -23.65
N ARG A 525 -26.33 88.91 -24.13
CA ARG A 525 -26.35 90.32 -24.58
C ARG A 525 -27.22 90.54 -25.82
N ILE A 526 -27.19 89.63 -26.79
CA ILE A 526 -27.97 89.71 -28.02
C ILE A 526 -29.47 89.54 -27.71
N ILE A 527 -29.83 88.57 -26.87
CA ILE A 527 -31.22 88.35 -26.44
C ILE A 527 -31.76 89.58 -25.68
N LYS A 528 -30.95 90.18 -24.79
CA LYS A 528 -31.36 91.33 -23.95
C LYS A 528 -31.42 92.67 -24.71
N ARG A 529 -30.88 92.76 -25.93
CA ARG A 529 -30.93 93.97 -26.79
C ARG A 529 -32.07 93.94 -27.81
N ARG A 530 -32.77 92.82 -27.97
CA ARG A 530 -33.78 92.60 -29.02
C ARG A 530 -35.09 91.95 -28.55
N MET A 531 -35.18 91.60 -27.26
CA MET A 531 -36.45 91.63 -26.50
C MET A 531 -36.59 93.01 -25.89
#